data_AF-A0A7Y0H4Q0-F1
#
_entry.id   AF-A0A7Y0H4Q0-F1
#
_cell.length_a   1.000
_cell.length_b   1.000
_cell.length_c   1.000
_cell.angle_alpha   90.00
_cell.angle_beta   90.00
_cell.angle_gamma   90.00
#
_symmetry.space_group_name_H-M   'P 1'
#
loop_
_entity.id
_entity.type
_entity.pdbx_description
1 polymer ?
#
loop_
_entity_poly.entity_id
_entity_poly.type
_entity_poly.pdbx_seq_one_letter_code
_entity_poly.pdbx_strand_id
1 'polypeptide(L)'
;MDDNTSPALDPLTATRIRAGVAEAITVVPGLLARLDQDPAASLLLVAAAREGSTESERLLRQAVLGARKAGHTWEAVGSVLGVSRQAAQQRFAVGGDDMDAFVGNRDRQRVVNRATLFNEMQILEREGRAGWRLVGVGVLKLRLESSDQSWEHIRRVDQSPADRRATLQAGWQHVGNYLMWHYYTRPFAEATQK
;
A
#
# COMPACT_ATOMS: atom_id res chain seq x y z
N MET A 1 2.65 27.40 -25.11
CA MET A 1 2.92 26.35 -26.12
C MET A 1 3.69 25.34 -25.31
N ASP A 2 2.95 24.54 -24.54
CA ASP A 2 3.51 23.86 -23.38
C ASP A 2 3.63 22.40 -23.78
N ASP A 3 4.87 21.95 -23.79
CA ASP A 3 5.34 20.64 -24.19
C ASP A 3 4.64 19.54 -23.37
N ASN A 4 3.55 19.00 -23.93
CA ASN A 4 2.73 17.94 -23.34
C ASN A 4 3.40 16.56 -23.50
N THR A 5 4.70 16.49 -23.24
CA THR A 5 5.41 15.21 -23.21
C THR A 5 5.15 14.57 -21.85
N SER A 6 4.21 13.63 -21.82
CA SER A 6 3.97 12.81 -20.62
C SER A 6 5.28 12.14 -20.19
N PRO A 7 5.60 12.12 -18.89
CA PRO A 7 6.86 11.56 -18.42
C PRO A 7 6.95 10.08 -18.83
N ALA A 8 7.94 9.75 -19.66
CA ALA A 8 8.26 8.39 -20.04
C ALA A 8 9.38 7.86 -19.14
N LEU A 9 9.24 6.61 -18.67
CA LEU A 9 10.34 5.92 -18.02
C LEU A 9 11.42 5.60 -19.05
N ASP A 10 12.68 5.74 -18.65
CA ASP A 10 13.77 5.28 -19.51
C ASP A 10 13.72 3.74 -19.67
N PRO A 11 14.18 3.19 -20.80
CA PRO A 11 14.07 1.76 -21.08
C PRO A 11 14.79 0.85 -20.07
N LEU A 12 15.87 1.32 -19.46
CA LEU A 12 16.63 0.56 -18.47
C LEU A 12 15.84 0.46 -17.17
N THR A 13 15.27 1.56 -16.69
CA THR A 13 14.39 1.56 -15.50
C THR A 13 13.18 0.68 -15.73
N ALA A 14 12.53 0.77 -16.89
CA ALA A 14 11.41 -0.12 -17.23
C ALA A 14 11.82 -1.60 -17.22
N THR A 15 13.02 -1.93 -17.68
CA THR A 15 13.58 -3.29 -17.65
C THR A 15 13.85 -3.77 -16.22
N ARG A 16 14.41 -2.89 -15.38
CA ARG A 16 14.67 -3.20 -13.96
C ARG A 16 13.37 -3.44 -13.18
N ILE A 17 12.33 -2.65 -13.45
CA ILE A 17 11.01 -2.86 -12.86
C ILE A 17 10.45 -4.24 -13.26
N ARG A 18 10.50 -4.58 -14.56
CA ARG A 18 10.04 -5.90 -15.03
C ARG A 18 10.81 -7.05 -14.38
N ALA A 19 12.13 -6.93 -14.27
CA ALA A 19 12.96 -7.93 -13.61
C ALA A 19 12.60 -8.09 -12.12
N GLY A 20 12.41 -6.98 -11.39
CA GLY A 20 12.00 -7.03 -9.99
C GLY A 20 10.61 -7.63 -9.76
N VAL A 21 9.66 -7.38 -10.66
CA VAL A 21 8.34 -8.04 -10.61
C VAL A 21 8.46 -9.54 -10.86
N ALA A 22 9.26 -9.96 -11.85
CA ALA A 22 9.49 -11.38 -12.11
C ALA A 22 10.14 -12.07 -10.90
N GLU A 23 11.16 -11.45 -10.30
CA GLU A 23 11.81 -11.94 -9.07
C GLU A 23 10.79 -12.12 -7.95
N ALA A 24 9.94 -11.12 -7.70
CA ALA A 24 8.91 -11.17 -6.67
C ALA A 24 7.88 -12.30 -6.89
N ILE A 25 7.48 -12.56 -8.14
CA ILE A 25 6.58 -13.67 -8.49
C ILE A 25 7.24 -15.03 -8.22
N THR A 26 8.54 -15.13 -8.45
CA THR A 26 9.31 -16.39 -8.31
C THR A 26 9.93 -16.60 -6.93
N VAL A 27 9.56 -15.77 -5.94
CA VAL A 27 10.13 -15.81 -4.58
C VAL A 27 9.88 -17.14 -3.84
N VAL A 28 8.89 -17.93 -4.29
CA VAL A 28 8.57 -19.23 -3.70
C VAL A 28 9.76 -20.18 -3.83
N PRO A 29 10.35 -20.65 -2.72
CA PRO A 29 11.55 -21.47 -2.76
C PRO A 29 11.37 -22.73 -3.60
N GLY A 30 12.30 -22.97 -4.53
CA GLY A 30 12.31 -24.15 -5.38
C GLY A 30 11.20 -24.21 -6.44
N LEU A 31 10.36 -23.17 -6.58
CA LEU A 31 9.28 -23.13 -7.57
C LEU A 31 9.80 -23.35 -8.98
N LEU A 32 10.84 -22.60 -9.39
CA LEU A 32 11.39 -22.68 -10.74
C LEU A 32 11.97 -24.06 -11.06
N ALA A 33 12.66 -24.68 -10.10
CA ALA A 33 13.25 -26.01 -10.28
C ALA A 33 12.19 -27.12 -10.47
N ARG A 34 10.95 -26.88 -10.01
CA ARG A 34 9.85 -27.83 -10.10
C ARG A 34 9.02 -27.70 -11.38
N LEU A 35 9.16 -26.60 -12.14
CA LEU A 35 8.29 -26.34 -13.30
C LEU A 35 8.35 -27.45 -14.36
N ASP A 36 9.53 -28.06 -14.56
CA ASP A 36 9.71 -29.11 -15.57
C ASP A 36 9.30 -30.51 -15.06
N GLN A 37 9.09 -30.68 -13.75
CA GLN A 37 8.94 -31.99 -13.11
C GLN A 37 7.57 -32.18 -12.45
N ASP A 38 6.91 -31.09 -12.10
CA ASP A 38 5.68 -31.08 -11.31
C ASP A 38 4.64 -30.16 -11.97
N PRO A 39 3.61 -30.72 -12.63
CA PRO A 39 2.52 -29.93 -13.20
C PRO A 39 1.83 -28.99 -12.20
N ALA A 40 1.83 -29.32 -10.90
CA ALA A 40 1.28 -28.44 -9.87
C ALA A 40 2.13 -27.19 -9.64
N ALA A 41 3.43 -27.20 -9.96
CA ALA A 41 4.30 -26.03 -9.88
C ALA A 41 3.84 -24.93 -10.86
N SER A 42 3.32 -25.30 -12.03
CA SER A 42 2.74 -24.34 -12.98
C SER A 42 1.50 -23.65 -12.41
N LEU A 43 0.63 -24.38 -11.72
CA LEU A 43 -0.53 -23.76 -11.03
C LEU A 43 -0.09 -22.87 -9.86
N LEU A 44 0.97 -23.26 -9.16
CA LEU A 44 1.56 -22.44 -8.09
C LEU A 44 2.16 -21.14 -8.64
N LEU A 45 2.82 -21.17 -9.80
CA LEU A 45 3.30 -19.99 -10.50
C LEU A 45 2.14 -19.08 -10.92
N VAL A 46 1.02 -19.63 -11.40
CA VAL A 46 -0.20 -18.85 -11.69
C VAL A 46 -0.73 -18.17 -10.43
N ALA A 47 -0.77 -18.88 -9.30
CA ALA A 47 -1.21 -18.30 -8.03
C ALA A 47 -0.28 -17.15 -7.57
N ALA A 48 1.04 -17.33 -7.67
CA ALA A 48 2.02 -16.30 -7.33
C ALA A 48 1.95 -15.09 -8.28
N ALA A 49 1.77 -15.32 -9.58
CA ALA A 49 1.60 -14.25 -10.57
C ALA A 49 0.30 -13.47 -10.33
N ARG A 50 -0.79 -14.14 -9.95
CA ARG A 50 -2.04 -13.50 -9.54
C ARG A 50 -1.81 -12.57 -8.34
N GLU A 51 -1.08 -13.03 -7.33
CA GLU A 51 -0.75 -12.23 -6.16
C GLU A 51 0.06 -10.97 -6.55
N GLY A 52 1.10 -11.14 -7.37
CA GLY A 52 1.90 -10.02 -7.89
C GLY A 52 1.08 -9.04 -8.75
N SER A 53 0.12 -9.55 -9.53
CA SER A 53 -0.79 -8.72 -10.32
C SER A 53 -1.73 -7.90 -9.43
N THR A 54 -2.32 -8.52 -8.40
CA THR A 54 -3.20 -7.84 -7.43
C THR A 54 -2.44 -6.70 -6.75
N GLU A 55 -1.22 -6.97 -6.27
CA GLU A 55 -0.40 -5.97 -5.60
C GLU A 55 0.04 -4.85 -6.55
N SER A 56 0.46 -5.19 -7.77
CA SER A 56 0.82 -4.20 -8.79
C SER A 56 -0.36 -3.28 -9.13
N GLU A 57 -1.57 -3.82 -9.22
CA GLU A 57 -2.75 -3.03 -9.51
C GLU A 57 -3.15 -2.13 -8.32
N ARG A 58 -3.00 -2.62 -7.09
CA ARG A 58 -3.17 -1.83 -5.87
C ARG A 58 -2.22 -0.63 -5.85
N LEU A 59 -0.93 -0.86 -6.11
CA LEU A 59 0.09 0.19 -6.17
C LEU A 59 -0.20 1.20 -7.30
N LEU A 60 -0.66 0.72 -8.47
CA LEU A 60 -1.06 1.59 -9.58
C LEU A 60 -2.23 2.51 -9.20
N ARG A 61 -3.27 1.97 -8.55
CA ARG A 61 -4.40 2.76 -8.04
C ARG A 61 -3.91 3.85 -7.07
N GLN A 62 -3.00 3.50 -6.16
CA GLN A 62 -2.43 4.47 -5.22
C GLN A 62 -1.62 5.57 -5.90
N ALA A 63 -0.80 5.23 -6.90
CA ALA A 63 -0.05 6.20 -7.69
C ALA A 63 -0.98 7.17 -8.42
N VAL A 64 -2.06 6.66 -9.03
CA VAL A 64 -3.08 7.47 -9.72
C VAL A 64 -3.79 8.41 -8.74
N LEU A 65 -4.22 7.92 -7.57
CA LEU A 65 -4.83 8.76 -6.53
C LEU A 65 -3.85 9.84 -6.04
N GLY A 66 -2.56 9.53 -5.97
CA GLY A 66 -1.49 10.47 -5.61
C GLY A 66 -1.34 11.59 -6.62
N ALA A 67 -1.28 11.24 -7.90
CA ALA A 67 -1.24 12.21 -8.99
C ALA A 67 -2.48 13.11 -9.00
N ARG A 68 -3.68 12.54 -8.79
CA ARG A 68 -4.93 13.30 -8.70
C ARG A 68 -4.93 14.28 -7.53
N LYS A 69 -4.40 13.86 -6.38
CA LYS A 69 -4.27 14.73 -5.20
C LYS A 69 -3.24 15.85 -5.40
N ALA A 70 -2.18 15.59 -6.17
CA ALA A 70 -1.19 16.59 -6.55
C ALA A 70 -1.70 17.60 -7.60
N GLY A 71 -2.96 17.48 -8.04
CA GLY A 71 -3.61 18.41 -8.96
C GLY A 71 -3.55 18.01 -10.44
N HIS A 72 -2.94 16.87 -10.79
CA HIS A 72 -2.89 16.41 -12.18
C HIS A 72 -4.27 16.03 -12.70
N THR A 73 -4.58 16.40 -13.95
CA THR A 73 -5.87 16.12 -14.59
C THR A 73 -6.03 14.63 -14.94
N TRP A 74 -7.27 14.18 -15.12
CA TRP A 74 -7.55 12.83 -15.65
C TRP A 74 -6.96 12.61 -17.05
N GLU A 75 -6.78 13.68 -17.81
CA GLU A 75 -6.15 13.64 -19.14
C GLU A 75 -4.66 13.34 -19.03
N ALA A 76 -3.94 14.03 -18.14
CA ALA A 76 -2.53 13.73 -17.87
C ALA A 76 -2.32 12.29 -17.36
N VAL A 77 -3.19 11.84 -16.46
CA VAL A 77 -3.17 10.44 -15.97
C VAL A 77 -3.43 9.45 -17.10
N GLY A 78 -4.45 9.68 -17.93
CA GLY A 78 -4.76 8.81 -19.07
C GLY A 78 -3.60 8.71 -20.05
N SER A 79 -2.96 9.85 -20.36
CA SER A 79 -1.80 9.91 -21.23
C SER A 79 -0.64 9.03 -20.73
N VAL A 80 -0.28 9.12 -19.45
CA VAL A 80 0.77 8.26 -18.84
C VAL A 80 0.37 6.77 -18.85
N LEU A 81 -0.91 6.47 -18.64
CA LEU A 81 -1.42 5.09 -18.65
C LEU A 81 -1.62 4.52 -20.06
N GLY A 82 -1.48 5.32 -21.11
CA GLY A 82 -1.78 4.91 -22.49
C GLY A 82 -3.27 4.65 -22.75
N VAL A 83 -4.16 5.30 -21.99
CA VAL A 83 -5.63 5.17 -22.14
C VAL A 83 -6.31 6.53 -22.27
N SER A 84 -7.56 6.55 -22.73
CA SER A 84 -8.32 7.80 -22.81
C SER A 84 -8.61 8.39 -21.43
N ARG A 85 -8.82 9.70 -21.36
CA ARG A 85 -9.28 10.40 -20.13
C ARG A 85 -10.49 9.71 -19.50
N GLN A 86 -11.48 9.34 -20.32
CA GLN A 86 -12.70 8.69 -19.87
C GLN A 86 -12.42 7.27 -19.36
N ALA A 87 -11.56 6.50 -20.02
CA ALA A 87 -11.16 5.18 -19.56
C ALA A 87 -10.40 5.25 -18.22
N ALA A 88 -9.50 6.23 -18.06
CA ALA A 88 -8.84 6.48 -16.79
C ALA A 88 -9.84 6.88 -15.69
N GLN A 89 -10.76 7.79 -15.99
CA GLN A 89 -11.79 8.20 -15.04
C GLN A 89 -12.70 7.01 -14.67
N GLN A 90 -13.14 6.20 -15.61
CA GLN A 90 -13.98 5.03 -15.32
C GLN A 90 -13.26 4.02 -14.43
N ARG A 91 -11.97 3.75 -14.72
CA ARG A 91 -11.18 2.76 -13.99
C ARG A 91 -10.74 3.22 -12.60
N PHE A 92 -10.52 4.51 -12.40
CA PHE A 92 -9.88 5.05 -11.19
C PHE A 92 -10.67 6.13 -10.44
N ALA A 93 -11.77 6.66 -10.99
CA ALA A 93 -12.61 7.68 -10.33
C ALA A 93 -13.77 7.10 -9.52
N VAL A 94 -14.17 5.85 -9.76
CA VAL A 94 -15.08 5.14 -8.86
C VAL A 94 -14.27 4.79 -7.59
N GLY A 95 -14.82 5.16 -6.43
CA GLY A 95 -14.19 5.10 -5.11
C GLY A 95 -13.38 3.83 -4.87
N GLY A 96 -12.26 3.90 -4.17
CA GLY A 96 -12.32 4.27 -2.75
C GLY A 96 -12.90 3.14 -1.87
N ASP A 97 -13.15 1.96 -2.45
CA ASP A 97 -13.44 0.72 -1.74
C ASP A 97 -12.25 -0.26 -1.90
N ASP A 98 -11.22 -0.02 -1.10
CA ASP A 98 -10.45 -1.11 -0.50
C ASP A 98 -11.38 -1.89 0.45
N MET A 99 -12.48 -2.51 -0.02
CA MET A 99 -13.42 -3.18 0.90
C MET A 99 -13.09 -4.65 1.20
N ASP A 100 -12.07 -5.25 0.56
CA ASP A 100 -11.77 -6.68 0.77
C ASP A 100 -10.30 -7.03 1.07
N ALA A 101 -9.46 -6.07 1.45
CA ALA A 101 -8.07 -6.35 1.88
C ALA A 101 -7.88 -6.39 3.41
N PHE A 102 -8.96 -6.50 4.19
CA PHE A 102 -8.89 -6.35 5.66
C PHE A 102 -9.19 -7.66 6.40
N VAL A 103 -8.13 -8.30 6.89
CA VAL A 103 -8.18 -9.47 7.78
C VAL A 103 -8.27 -8.99 9.23
N GLY A 104 -9.28 -9.42 10.00
CA GLY A 104 -9.40 -9.13 11.44
C GLY A 104 -10.81 -9.29 12.03
N ASN A 105 -10.95 -9.17 13.35
CA ASN A 105 -12.23 -9.33 14.05
C ASN A 105 -13.10 -8.08 13.91
N ARG A 106 -14.15 -8.16 13.09
CA ARG A 106 -15.05 -7.04 12.77
C ARG A 106 -15.74 -6.45 14.01
N ASP A 107 -15.94 -7.22 15.07
CA ASP A 107 -16.65 -6.78 16.28
C ASP A 107 -15.82 -5.83 17.16
N ARG A 108 -14.50 -5.86 17.02
CA ARG A 108 -13.56 -4.95 17.71
C ARG A 108 -13.06 -3.81 16.83
N GLN A 109 -13.54 -3.72 15.59
CA GLN A 109 -13.07 -2.76 14.62
C GLN A 109 -14.02 -1.58 14.42
N ARG A 110 -13.45 -0.39 14.25
CA ARG A 110 -14.19 0.80 13.82
C ARG A 110 -13.48 1.55 12.71
N VAL A 111 -14.28 2.24 11.89
CA VAL A 111 -13.79 3.10 10.81
C VAL A 111 -13.92 4.55 11.24
N VAL A 112 -12.79 5.26 11.29
CA VAL A 112 -12.77 6.71 11.44
C VAL A 112 -12.83 7.33 10.05
N ASN A 113 -13.96 7.95 9.74
CA ASN A 113 -14.16 8.71 8.51
C ASN A 113 -13.58 10.14 8.66
N ARG A 114 -13.34 10.81 7.53
CA ARG A 114 -12.77 12.18 7.48
C ARG A 114 -11.35 12.29 8.04
N ALA A 115 -10.59 11.20 7.98
CA ALA A 115 -9.17 11.17 8.27
C ALA A 115 -8.39 11.68 7.04
N THR A 116 -8.22 12.99 6.96
CA THR A 116 -7.39 13.64 5.95
C THR A 116 -5.90 13.48 6.28
N LEU A 117 -5.03 13.68 5.30
CA LEU A 117 -3.57 13.71 5.52
C LEU A 117 -3.10 14.73 6.56
N PHE A 118 -3.91 15.76 6.85
CA PHE A 118 -3.57 16.85 7.76
C PHE A 118 -3.95 16.51 9.22
N ASN A 119 -5.01 15.76 9.43
CA ASN A 119 -5.52 15.45 10.77
C ASN A 119 -5.37 13.97 11.17
N GLU A 120 -5.03 13.08 10.22
CA GLU A 120 -4.93 11.64 10.50
C GLU A 120 -3.93 11.32 11.60
N MET A 121 -2.78 12.00 11.69
CA MET A 121 -1.79 11.72 12.73
C MET A 121 -2.27 12.15 14.13
N GLN A 122 -3.02 13.25 14.21
CA GLN A 122 -3.62 13.69 15.47
C GLN A 122 -4.75 12.77 15.91
N ILE A 123 -5.52 12.26 14.94
CA ILE A 123 -6.51 11.20 15.17
C ILE A 123 -5.76 9.98 15.73
N LEU A 124 -4.79 9.45 15.00
CA LEU A 124 -4.04 8.27 15.40
C LEU A 124 -3.40 8.40 16.78
N GLU A 125 -2.77 9.53 17.10
CA GLU A 125 -2.22 9.76 18.43
C GLU A 125 -3.28 9.68 19.54
N ARG A 126 -4.41 10.39 19.36
CA ARG A 126 -5.52 10.37 20.33
C ARG A 126 -6.09 8.97 20.49
N GLU A 127 -6.30 8.29 19.37
CA GLU A 127 -6.90 6.96 19.34
C GLU A 127 -5.94 5.90 19.92
N GLY A 128 -4.65 5.98 19.60
CA GLY A 128 -3.62 5.09 20.12
C GLY A 128 -3.48 5.14 21.63
N ARG A 129 -3.53 6.33 22.23
CA ARG A 129 -3.57 6.51 23.69
C ARG A 129 -4.84 5.95 24.33
N ALA A 130 -5.93 5.86 23.58
CA ALA A 130 -7.19 5.28 24.02
C ALA A 130 -7.30 3.76 23.75
N GLY A 131 -6.19 3.10 23.42
CA GLY A 131 -6.14 1.65 23.19
C GLY A 131 -6.52 1.21 21.79
N TRP A 132 -6.57 2.12 20.80
CA TRP A 132 -6.93 1.76 19.43
C TRP A 132 -5.69 1.55 18.56
N ARG A 133 -5.55 0.33 18.05
CA ARG A 133 -4.50 -0.06 17.11
C ARG A 133 -4.92 0.25 15.68
N LEU A 134 -4.05 0.88 14.90
CA LEU A 134 -4.26 1.03 13.46
C LEU A 134 -4.07 -0.33 12.77
N VAL A 135 -5.09 -0.77 12.04
CA VAL A 135 -5.09 -2.06 11.32
C VAL A 135 -5.38 -1.90 9.82
N GLY A 136 -5.74 -0.70 9.37
CA GLY A 136 -5.90 -0.41 7.94
C GLY A 136 -5.98 1.09 7.63
N VAL A 137 -5.56 1.47 6.42
CA VAL A 137 -5.58 2.84 5.93
C VAL A 137 -6.19 2.86 4.54
N GLY A 138 -7.09 3.81 4.30
CA GLY A 138 -7.73 4.03 3.00
C GLY A 138 -8.03 5.51 2.75
N VAL A 139 -8.63 5.81 1.61
CA VAL A 139 -8.98 7.20 1.23
C VAL A 139 -9.91 7.81 2.28
N LEU A 140 -9.41 8.81 3.02
CA LEU A 140 -10.13 9.52 4.08
C LEU A 140 -10.64 8.65 5.24
N LYS A 141 -10.13 7.43 5.34
CA LYS A 141 -10.60 6.40 6.26
C LYS A 141 -9.42 5.76 6.98
N LEU A 142 -9.51 5.66 8.30
CA LEU A 142 -8.62 4.84 9.12
C LEU A 142 -9.44 3.72 9.74
N ARG A 143 -8.91 2.50 9.75
CA ARG A 143 -9.51 1.36 10.43
C ARG A 143 -8.72 1.05 11.69
N LEU A 144 -9.41 1.09 12.82
CA LEU A 144 -8.84 0.90 14.13
C LEU A 144 -9.44 -0.35 14.77
N GLU A 145 -8.64 -1.09 15.52
CA GLU A 145 -9.06 -2.25 16.31
C GLU A 145 -8.83 -1.97 17.79
N SER A 146 -9.81 -2.30 18.64
CA SER A 146 -9.69 -2.12 20.09
C SER A 146 -8.69 -3.10 20.70
N SER A 147 -7.85 -2.58 21.60
CA SER A 147 -6.79 -3.32 22.27
C SER A 147 -6.72 -2.91 23.73
N ASP A 148 -6.21 -3.80 24.58
CA ASP A 148 -6.12 -3.58 26.03
C ASP A 148 -4.87 -2.76 26.42
N GLN A 149 -4.05 -2.39 25.44
CA GLN A 149 -2.83 -1.60 25.59
C GLN A 149 -2.84 -0.37 24.68
N SER A 150 -2.06 0.65 25.04
CA SER A 150 -1.87 1.84 24.21
C SER A 150 -0.95 1.58 23.03
N TRP A 151 -1.11 2.37 21.97
CA TRP A 151 -0.37 2.23 20.72
C TRP A 151 0.25 3.55 20.27
N GLU A 152 1.44 3.47 19.69
CA GLU A 152 2.05 4.53 18.91
C GLU A 152 1.81 4.28 17.42
N HIS A 153 1.61 5.34 16.65
CA HIS A 153 1.50 5.29 15.20
C HIS A 153 2.45 6.29 14.56
N ILE A 154 3.14 5.87 13.50
CA ILE A 154 3.94 6.77 12.67
C ILE A 154 3.55 6.64 11.21
N ARG A 155 3.74 7.75 10.50
CA ARG A 155 3.64 7.84 9.05
C ARG A 155 5.00 8.28 8.52
N ARG A 156 5.56 7.54 7.57
CA ARG A 156 6.85 7.84 6.95
C ARG A 156 6.85 7.55 5.45
N VAL A 157 7.81 8.11 4.73
CA VAL A 157 8.14 7.68 3.37
C VAL A 157 9.30 6.69 3.50
N ASP A 158 9.16 5.51 2.93
CA ASP A 158 10.26 4.56 2.81
C ASP A 158 10.98 4.82 1.50
N GLN A 159 12.19 5.37 1.55
CA GLN A 159 12.96 5.67 0.35
C GLN A 159 13.64 4.41 -0.22
N SER A 160 13.85 3.40 0.63
CA SER A 160 14.45 2.12 0.25
C SER A 160 13.87 0.94 1.05
N PRO A 161 14.05 -0.31 0.57
CA PRO A 161 13.74 -1.51 1.35
C PRO A 161 14.51 -1.61 2.68
N ALA A 162 15.69 -0.99 2.77
CA ALA A 162 16.51 -0.97 3.99
C ALA A 162 15.86 -0.10 5.08
N ASP A 163 15.27 1.04 4.72
CA ASP A 163 14.56 1.91 5.67
C ASP A 163 13.37 1.19 6.31
N ARG A 164 12.61 0.45 5.49
CA ARG A 164 11.51 -0.38 5.97
C ARG A 164 12.01 -1.44 6.93
N ARG A 165 13.09 -2.15 6.59
CA ARG A 165 13.67 -3.20 7.43
C ARG A 165 14.13 -2.66 8.77
N ALA A 166 14.83 -1.52 8.78
CA ALA A 166 15.26 -0.86 10.01
C ALA A 166 14.06 -0.44 10.88
N THR A 167 12.98 0.03 10.27
CA THR A 167 11.73 0.38 10.97
C THR A 167 11.12 -0.85 11.64
N LEU A 168 11.01 -1.96 10.91
CA LEU A 168 10.48 -3.22 11.44
C LEU A 168 11.34 -3.76 12.59
N GLN A 169 12.67 -3.67 12.47
CA GLN A 169 13.62 -4.09 13.51
C GLN A 169 13.51 -3.23 14.78
N ALA A 170 13.08 -1.97 14.67
CA ALA A 170 12.82 -1.09 15.81
C ALA A 170 11.47 -1.36 16.52
N GLY A 171 10.81 -2.48 16.21
CA GLY A 171 9.57 -2.93 16.85
C GLY A 171 8.30 -2.34 16.23
N TRP A 172 8.41 -1.65 15.10
CA TRP A 172 7.25 -1.17 14.36
C TRP A 172 6.65 -2.28 13.50
N GLN A 173 5.32 -2.30 13.43
CA GLN A 173 4.57 -3.21 12.58
C GLN A 173 3.98 -2.41 11.42
N HIS A 174 4.23 -2.85 10.19
CA HIS A 174 3.66 -2.22 9.01
C HIS A 174 2.17 -2.54 8.91
N VAL A 175 1.35 -1.50 8.74
CA VAL A 175 -0.12 -1.65 8.64
C VAL A 175 -0.59 -1.57 7.20
N GLY A 176 0.00 -0.66 6.44
CA GLY A 176 -0.41 -0.38 5.09
C GLY A 176 0.25 0.89 4.58
N ASN A 177 -0.12 1.31 3.39
CA ASN A 177 0.34 2.55 2.82
C ASN A 177 -0.82 3.30 2.19
N TYR A 178 -0.73 4.62 2.20
CA TYR A 178 -1.62 5.51 1.48
C TYR A 178 -0.77 6.54 0.75
N LEU A 179 -0.87 6.54 -0.59
CA LEU A 179 0.06 7.26 -1.46
C LEU A 179 1.51 6.83 -1.17
N MET A 180 2.45 7.77 -1.10
CA MET A 180 3.85 7.49 -0.76
C MET A 180 4.10 7.20 0.73
N TRP A 181 3.08 7.33 1.57
CA TRP A 181 3.23 7.21 3.01
C TRP A 181 2.92 5.80 3.50
N HIS A 182 3.83 5.25 4.28
CA HIS A 182 3.71 4.00 4.99
C HIS A 182 3.32 4.27 6.44
N TYR A 183 2.34 3.52 6.92
CA TYR A 183 1.82 3.64 8.28
C TYR A 183 2.27 2.44 9.08
N TYR A 184 2.74 2.73 10.28
CA TYR A 184 3.20 1.73 11.22
C TYR A 184 2.54 1.92 12.57
N THR A 185 2.42 0.80 13.29
CA THR A 185 1.91 0.76 14.66
C THR A 185 2.89 0.01 15.55
N ARG A 186 3.01 0.41 16.80
CA ARG A 186 3.84 -0.24 17.82
C ARG A 186 3.13 -0.16 19.18
N PRO A 187 3.16 -1.21 20.02
CA PRO A 187 2.66 -1.10 21.39
C PRO A 187 3.48 -0.05 22.16
N PHE A 188 2.80 0.81 22.90
CA PHE A 188 3.46 1.77 23.77
C PHE A 188 4.22 0.97 24.84
N ALA A 189 5.54 1.16 24.96
CA ALA A 189 6.28 0.54 26.05
C ALA A 189 5.74 1.12 27.37
N GLU A 190 5.10 0.30 28.19
CA GLU A 190 4.82 0.67 29.57
C GLU A 190 6.16 1.02 30.21
N ALA A 191 6.29 2.27 30.68
CA ALA A 191 7.37 2.62 31.57
C ALA A 191 7.23 1.69 32.78
N THR A 192 8.13 0.72 32.91
CA THR A 192 8.26 -0.10 34.11
C THR A 192 8.42 0.87 35.27
N GLN A 193 7.33 1.10 35.98
CA GLN A 193 7.36 1.91 37.18
C GLN A 193 8.09 1.06 38.23
N LYS A 194 9.21 1.61 38.71
CA LYS A 194 10.10 1.07 39.73
C LYS A 194 9.37 0.43 40.91
#